data_AF-A0A957JQU2-F1
#
_entry.id   AF-A0A957JQU2-F1
#
_cell.length_a   1.000
_cell.length_b   1.000
_cell.length_c   1.000
_cell.angle_alpha   90.00
_cell.angle_beta   90.00
_cell.angle_gamma   90.00
#
_symmetry.space_group_name_H-M   'P 1'
#
loop_
_entity.id
_entity.type
_entity.pdbx_description
1 polymer ?
#
loop_
_entity_poly.entity_id
_entity_poly.type
_entity_poly.pdbx_seq_one_letter_code
_entity_poly.pdbx_strand_id
1 'polypeptide(L)' 'LDGHLNVVVTRQGKTAVGFAEATRLMDELRQRGWQVEGFPSETLFLGNGGAHCMTCPILVE' A
#
# COMPACT_ATOMS: atom_id res chain seq x y z
N LEU A 1 -15.77 -4.24 1.16
CA LEU A 1 -14.30 -4.10 1.16
C LEU A 1 -14.04 -2.87 0.31
N ASP A 2 -14.06 -1.71 0.96
CA ASP A 2 -13.81 -0.44 0.26
C ASP A 2 -12.41 -0.50 -0.36
N GLY A 3 -12.27 -0.01 -1.60
CA GLY A 3 -11.23 -0.33 -2.59
C GLY A 3 -9.78 0.00 -2.24
N HIS A 4 -9.40 0.05 -0.96
CA HIS A 4 -8.05 0.34 -0.48
C HIS A 4 -7.08 -0.85 -0.57
N LEU A 5 -7.40 -1.90 -1.33
CA LEU A 5 -6.57 -3.12 -1.51
C LEU A 5 -5.38 -2.93 -2.46
N ASN A 6 -4.80 -1.73 -2.51
CA ASN A 6 -3.80 -1.35 -3.50
C ASN A 6 -2.54 -0.81 -2.80
N VAL A 7 -1.59 -1.72 -2.57
CA VAL A 7 -0.31 -1.46 -1.92
C VAL A 7 0.83 -1.58 -2.91
N VAL A 8 1.90 -0.81 -2.73
CA VAL A 8 3.15 -1.00 -3.45
C VAL A 8 4.14 -1.75 -2.57
N VAL A 9 4.74 -2.81 -3.09
CA VAL A 9 5.77 -3.59 -2.39
C VAL A 9 7.13 -2.98 -2.71
N THR A 10 7.88 -2.55 -1.70
CA THR A 10 9.23 -2.00 -1.86
C THR A 10 10.32 -3.05 -1.64
N ARG A 11 10.02 -4.10 -0.87
CA ARG A 11 10.84 -5.30 -0.74
C ARG A 11 9.96 -6.52 -0.58
N GLN A 12 10.11 -7.48 -1.49
CA GLN A 12 9.31 -8.70 -1.51
C GLN A 12 9.33 -9.41 -0.14
N GLY A 13 8.13 -9.69 0.39
CA GLY A 13 7.96 -10.41 1.64
C GLY A 13 8.37 -9.63 2.90
N LYS A 14 8.70 -8.33 2.79
CA LYS A 14 9.20 -7.54 3.92
C LYS A 14 8.52 -6.20 4.08
N THR A 15 8.47 -5.38 3.04
CA THR A 15 8.05 -3.98 3.17
C THR A 15 7.05 -3.59 2.08
N ALA A 16 6.00 -2.86 2.48
CA ALA A 16 4.99 -2.33 1.58
C ALA A 16 4.49 -0.96 2.05
N VAL A 17 3.89 -0.19 1.13
CA VAL A 17 3.27 1.11 1.40
C VAL A 17 1.84 1.10 0.86
N GLY A 18 0.88 1.60 1.64
CA GLY A 18 -0.53 1.63 1.29
C GLY A 18 -1.31 2.71 2.03
N PHE A 19 -2.62 2.75 1.82
CA PHE A 19 -3.50 3.69 2.53
C PHE A 19 -3.68 3.31 4.00
N ALA A 20 -3.57 4.27 4.91
CA ALA A 20 -3.71 4.05 6.36
C ALA A 20 -5.09 3.52 6.75
N GLU A 21 -6.12 3.87 5.97
CA GLU A 21 -7.52 3.49 6.14
C GLU A 21 -7.78 2.04 5.75
N ALA A 22 -6.84 1.38 5.06
CA ALA A 22 -6.86 -0.05 4.78
C ALA A 22 -6.50 -0.90 6.02
N THR A 23 -7.02 -0.55 7.19
CA THR A 23 -6.62 -1.07 8.51
C THR A 23 -6.58 -2.60 8.56
N ARG A 24 -7.64 -3.26 8.08
CA ARG A 24 -7.69 -4.73 7.99
C ARG A 24 -6.54 -5.32 7.17
N LEU A 25 -6.24 -4.75 6.00
CA LEU A 25 -5.15 -5.24 5.16
C LEU A 25 -3.79 -5.04 5.85
N MET A 26 -3.59 -3.87 6.45
CA MET A 26 -2.35 -3.55 7.15
C MET A 26 -2.11 -4.50 8.32
N ASP A 27 -3.15 -4.79 9.11
CA ASP A 27 -3.03 -5.68 10.27
C ASP A 27 -2.72 -7.12 9.83
N GLU A 28 -3.37 -7.62 8.79
CA GLU A 28 -3.09 -8.94 8.23
C GLU A 28 -1.63 -9.04 7.71
N LEU A 29 -1.12 -8.01 7.03
CA LEU A 29 0.26 -7.98 6.57
C LEU A 29 1.25 -7.94 7.75
N ARG A 30 0.99 -7.10 8.75
CA ARG A 30 1.82 -7.01 9.97
C ARG A 30 1.87 -8.33 10.74
N GLN A 31 0.74 -9.03 10.87
CA GLN A 31 0.68 -10.36 11.49
C GLN A 31 1.56 -11.39 10.75
N ARG A 32 1.80 -11.18 9.45
CA ARG A 32 2.69 -12.01 8.63
C ARG A 32 4.13 -11.52 8.60
N GLY A 33 4.49 -10.57 9.48
CA GLY A 33 5.86 -10.06 9.62
C GLY A 33 6.24 -8.96 8.62
N TRP A 34 5.28 -8.39 7.89
CA TRP A 34 5.55 -7.27 7.00
C TRP A 34 5.61 -5.95 7.78
N GLN A 35 6.52 -5.07 7.37
CA GLN A 35 6.51 -3.66 7.74
C GLN A 35 5.67 -2.91 6.71
N VAL A 36 4.54 -2.35 7.13
CA VAL A 36 3.62 -1.64 6.25
C VAL A 36 3.46 -0.20 6.72
N GLU A 37 3.91 0.72 5.87
CA GLU A 37 3.75 2.16 6.07
C GLU A 37 2.43 2.64 5.46
N GLY A 38 1.76 3.53 6.18
CA GLY A 38 0.47 4.07 5.81
C GLY A 38 0.54 5.55 5.44
N PHE A 39 -0.19 5.96 4.42
CA PHE A 39 -0.42 7.37 4.10
C PHE A 39 -1.91 7.64 3.89
N PRO A 40 -2.39 8.89 4.08
CA PRO A 40 -3.81 9.21 4.03
C PRO A 40 -4.39 9.05 2.61
N SER A 41 -5.63 8.58 2.52
CA SER A 41 -6.31 8.26 1.26
C SER A 41 -7.33 9.31 0.81
N GLU A 42 -7.69 10.26 1.66
CA GLU A 42 -8.92 11.06 1.54
C GLU A 42 -9.00 11.83 0.21
N THR A 43 -7.87 12.35 -0.28
CA THR A 43 -7.82 13.08 -1.56
C THR A 43 -7.39 12.19 -2.73
N LEU A 44 -6.54 11.20 -2.48
CA LEU A 44 -5.95 10.36 -3.52
C LEU A 44 -6.92 9.29 -4.03
N PHE A 45 -7.75 8.75 -3.14
CA PHE A 45 -8.74 7.73 -3.48
C PHE A 45 -9.89 8.28 -4.36
N LEU A 46 -10.09 9.60 -4.39
CA LEU A 46 -11.01 10.24 -5.35
C LEU A 46 -10.60 9.96 -6.80
N GLY A 47 -9.31 9.71 -7.05
CA GLY A 47 -8.77 9.27 -8.34
C GLY A 47 -8.95 7.77 -8.62
N ASN A 48 -9.62 7.02 -7.73
CA ASN A 48 -9.88 5.58 -7.83
C ASN A 48 -8.61 4.73 -7.97
N GLY A 49 -7.48 5.19 -7.41
CA GLY A 49 -6.19 4.52 -7.42
C GLY A 49 -5.62 4.34 -6.01
N GLY A 50 -4.58 3.51 -5.89
CA GLY A 50 -3.77 3.42 -4.67
C GLY A 50 -2.28 3.45 -4.97
N ALA A 51 -1.47 3.07 -3.98
CA ALA A 51 -0.01 3.20 -4.05
C ALA A 51 0.62 2.49 -5.26
N HIS A 52 0.11 1.32 -5.65
CA HIS A 52 0.57 0.60 -6.84
C HIS A 52 0.21 1.35 -8.13
N CYS A 53 -1.01 1.89 -8.23
CA CYS A 53 -1.44 2.64 -9.41
C CYS A 53 -0.66 3.95 -9.60
N MET A 54 -0.20 4.57 -8.51
CA MET A 54 0.55 5.83 -8.53
C MET A 54 2.05 5.66 -8.74
N THR A 55 2.54 4.43 -8.88
CA THR A 55 3.97 4.14 -9.01
C THR A 55 4.30 3.45 -10.33
N CYS A 56 5.47 3.77 -10.85
CA CYS A 56 6.09 3.10 -11.98
C CYS A 56 7.49 2.67 -11.53
N PRO A 57 7.69 1.39 -11.15
CA PRO A 57 8.99 0.92 -10.69
C PRO A 57 10.04 1.06 -11.79
N ILE A 58 11.15 1.74 -11.50
CA ILE A 58 12.30 1.86 -12.39
C ILE A 58 13.48 1.18 -11.71
N LEU A 59 14.08 0.20 -12.38
CA LEU A 59 15.36 -0.35 -11.98
C LEU A 59 16.45 0.55 -12.55
N VAL A 60 17.27 1.13 -11.67
CA VAL A 60 18.43 1.94 -12.06
C VAL A 60 19.69 1.15 -11.71
N GLU A 61 20.60 1.04 -12.67
CA GLU A 61 21.90 0.35 -12.55
C GLU A 61 22.93 1.19 -11.79
#